data_AF-A0A5M3XSI9-F1
#
_entry.id   AF-A0A5M3XSI9-F1
#
_cell.length_a   1.000
_cell.length_b   1.000
_cell.length_c   1.000
_cell.angle_alpha   90.00
_cell.angle_beta   90.00
_cell.angle_gamma   90.00
#
_symmetry.space_group_name_H-M   'P 1'
#
loop_
_entity.id
_entity.type
_entity.pdbx_description
1 polymer ?
#
loop_
_entity_poly.entity_id
_entity_poly.type
_entity_poly.pdbx_seq_one_letter_code
_entity_poly.pdbx_strand_id
1 'polypeptide(L)'
;MTLRQIAELVTLYELEPSLREIYTEGRTDSAIIREALLEAGLNIPVYAVSDRVEVPPDLMEELDLSWGNRNIVIALAHALSEIPQIAERIACIIDDDFDTAFEEKIVEYPCLLRTDYASIEAYCFNEAVLGKFLRVTLRAPIDIDAQSVLDALADPLETLFRVRYILYNCPEATPLIGKLEKRCTIYGGDITVDHFKLIRDSLSANTRVSNQPDTQRAAFMAYGELRKDETLDRRHLISDHDFPAMLSIYISAFCPQLFRDDRKDFKNPRTAMAALYGCLDLSKLLHEPLFSRLIQRFS
;
A
#
# COMPACT_ATOMS: atom_id res chain seq x y z
N MET A 1 -13.53 -7.28 -20.80
CA MET A 1 -12.14 -7.23 -21.28
C MET A 1 -11.62 -8.66 -21.21
N THR A 2 -10.95 -9.15 -22.25
CA THR A 2 -10.40 -10.52 -22.25
C THR A 2 -9.00 -10.47 -21.66
N LEU A 3 -8.70 -11.35 -20.71
CA LEU A 3 -7.34 -11.55 -20.21
C LEU A 3 -6.45 -12.07 -21.34
N ARG A 4 -5.19 -11.63 -21.35
CA ARG A 4 -4.19 -12.06 -22.33
C ARG A 4 -3.15 -12.93 -21.67
N GLN A 5 -2.76 -13.99 -22.34
CA GLN A 5 -1.63 -14.80 -21.91
C GLN A 5 -0.32 -14.05 -22.15
N ILE A 6 0.71 -14.36 -21.37
CA ILE A 6 2.04 -13.74 -21.53
C ILE A 6 2.56 -13.89 -22.97
N ALA A 7 2.37 -15.05 -23.60
CA ALA A 7 2.77 -15.28 -24.99
C ALA A 7 2.09 -14.31 -25.97
N GLU A 8 0.79 -14.01 -25.77
CA GLU A 8 0.06 -13.05 -26.59
C GLU A 8 0.56 -11.61 -26.37
N LEU A 9 0.93 -11.27 -25.14
CA LEU A 9 1.54 -9.97 -24.83
C LEU A 9 2.90 -9.84 -25.51
N VAL A 10 3.74 -10.87 -25.44
CA VAL A 10 5.04 -10.90 -26.13
C VAL A 10 4.85 -10.69 -27.63
N THR A 11 3.98 -11.47 -28.27
CA THR A 11 3.68 -11.30 -29.70
C THR A 11 3.18 -9.89 -30.01
N LEU A 12 2.33 -9.30 -29.16
CA LEU A 12 1.87 -7.93 -29.35
C LEU A 12 3.01 -6.92 -29.30
N TYR A 13 3.94 -7.03 -28.34
CA TYR A 13 5.07 -6.11 -28.23
C TYR A 13 6.11 -6.29 -29.33
N GLU A 14 6.19 -7.47 -29.94
CA GLU A 14 6.99 -7.74 -31.13
C GLU A 14 6.38 -7.10 -32.38
N LEU A 15 5.05 -7.22 -32.54
CA LEU A 15 4.31 -6.64 -33.67
C LEU A 15 4.16 -5.12 -33.58
N GLU A 16 4.09 -4.57 -32.37
CA GLU A 16 3.95 -3.15 -32.10
C GLU A 16 5.15 -2.61 -31.29
N PRO A 17 6.32 -2.36 -31.93
CA PRO A 17 7.52 -1.87 -31.25
C PRO A 17 7.34 -0.55 -30.50
N SER A 18 6.36 0.25 -30.90
CA SER A 18 6.04 1.53 -30.27
C SER A 18 5.15 1.41 -29.03
N LEU A 19 4.54 0.24 -28.80
CA LEU A 19 3.65 0.02 -27.67
C LEU A 19 4.44 0.09 -26.36
N ARG A 20 3.92 0.90 -25.44
CA ARG A 20 4.42 1.10 -24.08
C ARG A 20 3.25 0.91 -23.13
N GLU A 21 3.41 0.12 -22.08
CA GLU A 21 2.34 -0.17 -21.12
C GLU A 21 2.91 -0.27 -19.70
N ILE A 22 2.07 0.01 -18.71
CA ILE A 22 2.41 -0.13 -17.29
C ILE A 22 1.42 -1.09 -16.63
N TYR A 23 1.91 -1.98 -15.78
CA TYR A 23 1.13 -2.96 -15.04
C TYR A 23 1.29 -2.70 -13.54
N THR A 24 0.18 -2.67 -12.81
CA THR A 24 0.15 -2.48 -11.35
C THR A 24 -0.64 -3.58 -10.68
N GLU A 25 -0.56 -3.68 -9.36
CA GLU A 25 -1.31 -4.68 -8.60
C GLU A 25 -2.82 -4.41 -8.63
N GLY A 26 -3.20 -3.16 -8.36
CA GLY A 26 -4.59 -2.73 -8.17
C GLY A 26 -5.06 -1.68 -9.17
N ARG A 27 -6.39 -1.56 -9.30
CA ARG A 27 -7.03 -0.55 -10.14
C ARG A 27 -6.82 0.87 -9.61
N THR A 28 -6.71 1.02 -8.30
CA THR A 28 -6.46 2.31 -7.64
C THR A 28 -5.08 2.85 -8.03
N ASP A 29 -4.05 2.01 -7.89
CA ASP A 29 -2.66 2.31 -8.26
C ASP A 29 -2.60 2.71 -9.73
N SER A 30 -3.23 1.90 -10.59
CA SER A 30 -3.34 2.19 -12.03
C SER A 30 -3.93 3.55 -12.31
N ALA A 31 -4.99 3.94 -11.58
CA ALA A 31 -5.61 5.24 -11.76
C ALA A 31 -4.68 6.36 -11.33
N ILE A 32 -4.06 6.27 -10.14
CA ILE A 32 -3.17 7.30 -9.60
C ILE A 32 -1.94 7.49 -10.50
N ILE A 33 -1.30 6.39 -10.90
CA ILE A 33 -0.13 6.42 -11.78
C ILE A 33 -0.50 6.99 -13.15
N ARG A 34 -1.65 6.61 -13.72
CA ARG A 34 -2.11 7.16 -14.99
C ARG A 34 -2.35 8.68 -14.90
N GLU A 35 -3.06 9.15 -13.89
CA GLU A 35 -3.32 10.59 -13.74
C GLU A 35 -2.01 11.38 -13.53
N ALA A 36 -1.06 10.85 -12.76
CA ALA A 36 0.24 11.46 -12.60
C ALA A 36 1.00 11.55 -13.93
N LEU A 37 1.04 10.47 -14.72
CA LEU A 37 1.70 10.48 -16.03
C LEU A 37 1.04 11.44 -17.02
N LEU A 38 -0.29 11.55 -16.99
CA LEU A 38 -1.02 12.54 -17.79
C LEU A 38 -0.64 13.98 -17.41
N GLU A 39 -0.47 14.28 -16.12
CA GLU A 39 0.04 15.58 -15.63
C GLU A 39 1.46 15.85 -16.17
N ALA A 40 2.29 14.82 -16.30
CA ALA A 40 3.62 14.91 -16.91
C ALA A 40 3.60 15.00 -18.46
N GLY A 41 2.42 14.98 -19.09
CA GLY A 41 2.28 14.99 -20.55
C GLY A 41 2.52 13.63 -21.22
N LEU A 42 2.55 12.54 -20.45
CA LEU A 42 2.74 11.18 -20.93
C LEU A 42 1.39 10.43 -20.96
N ASN A 43 0.94 10.05 -22.16
CA ASN A 43 -0.29 9.29 -22.33
C ASN A 43 0.00 7.79 -22.52
N ILE A 44 0.31 7.11 -21.41
CA ILE A 44 0.69 5.70 -21.41
C ILE A 44 -0.42 4.88 -20.74
N PRO A 45 -0.88 3.78 -21.38
CA PRO A 45 -1.84 2.88 -20.75
C PRO A 45 -1.28 2.26 -19.47
N VAL A 46 -2.06 2.34 -18.40
CA VAL A 46 -1.77 1.71 -17.10
C VAL A 46 -2.89 0.75 -16.76
N TYR A 47 -2.56 -0.51 -16.46
CA TYR A 47 -3.53 -1.57 -16.19
C TYR A 47 -3.26 -2.26 -14.86
N ALA A 48 -4.35 -2.58 -14.15
CA ALA A 48 -4.28 -3.55 -13.08
C ALA A 48 -4.03 -4.91 -13.69
N VAL A 49 -3.08 -5.67 -13.15
CA VAL A 49 -2.66 -6.96 -13.72
C VAL A 49 -3.85 -7.92 -13.84
N SER A 50 -4.74 -7.90 -12.85
CA SER A 50 -5.95 -8.73 -12.78
C SER A 50 -7.00 -8.44 -13.85
N ASP A 51 -6.90 -7.28 -14.55
CA ASP A 51 -7.82 -6.92 -15.63
C ASP A 51 -7.28 -7.29 -17.02
N ARG A 52 -5.99 -7.62 -17.13
CA ARG A 52 -5.29 -7.65 -18.42
C ARG A 52 -4.47 -8.91 -18.67
N VAL A 53 -3.97 -9.55 -17.63
CA VAL A 53 -2.93 -10.59 -17.75
C VAL A 53 -3.40 -11.89 -17.13
N GLU A 54 -3.18 -12.98 -17.86
CA GLU A 54 -3.30 -14.35 -17.38
C GLU A 54 -1.89 -14.96 -17.30
N VAL A 55 -1.50 -15.35 -16.09
CA VAL A 55 -0.19 -15.97 -15.81
C VAL A 55 -0.39 -17.49 -15.71
N PRO A 56 0.41 -18.30 -16.41
CA PRO A 56 0.29 -19.76 -16.36
C PRO A 56 0.69 -20.28 -14.96
N PRO A 57 -0.03 -21.27 -14.39
CA PRO A 57 0.30 -21.84 -13.08
C PRO A 57 1.72 -22.38 -12.98
N ASP A 58 2.24 -23.00 -14.05
CA ASP A 58 3.58 -23.57 -14.10
C ASP A 58 4.67 -22.49 -13.84
N LEU A 59 4.45 -21.25 -14.30
CA LEU A 59 5.38 -20.15 -14.05
C LEU A 59 5.35 -19.69 -12.59
N MET A 60 4.17 -19.71 -11.96
CA MET A 60 4.06 -19.40 -10.53
C MET A 60 4.78 -20.46 -9.68
N GLU A 61 4.66 -21.73 -10.05
CA GLU A 61 5.36 -22.84 -9.39
C GLU A 61 6.88 -22.78 -9.61
N GLU A 62 7.33 -22.50 -10.84
CA GLU A 62 8.75 -22.33 -11.18
C GLU A 62 9.43 -21.24 -10.35
N LEU A 63 8.72 -20.14 -10.10
CA LEU A 63 9.22 -18.99 -9.34
C LEU A 63 9.01 -19.11 -7.82
N ASP A 64 8.41 -20.19 -7.33
CA ASP A 64 8.01 -20.39 -5.93
C ASP A 64 7.13 -19.23 -5.40
N LEU A 65 6.21 -18.77 -6.24
CA LEU A 65 5.32 -17.64 -5.94
C LEU A 65 3.91 -18.12 -5.56
N SER A 66 3.39 -17.56 -4.48
CA SER A 66 1.98 -17.75 -4.11
C SER A 66 1.06 -16.89 -4.98
N TRP A 67 -0.22 -17.28 -5.10
CA TRP A 67 -1.19 -16.52 -5.87
C TRP A 67 -1.59 -15.21 -5.18
N GLY A 68 -1.40 -14.10 -5.88
CA GLY A 68 -1.77 -12.74 -5.45
C GLY A 68 -1.36 -11.71 -6.49
N ASN A 69 -1.98 -10.54 -6.51
CA ASN A 69 -1.72 -9.53 -7.55
C ASN A 69 -0.24 -9.11 -7.59
N ARG A 70 0.39 -8.83 -6.43
CA ARG A 70 1.84 -8.62 -6.28
C ARG A 70 2.66 -9.65 -7.05
N ASN A 71 2.45 -10.92 -6.73
CA ASN A 71 3.23 -12.02 -7.29
C ASN A 71 2.93 -12.26 -8.78
N ILE A 72 1.71 -11.98 -9.24
CA ILE A 72 1.36 -12.00 -10.66
C ILE A 72 2.12 -10.90 -11.41
N VAL A 73 2.24 -9.70 -10.84
CA VAL A 73 3.06 -8.61 -11.40
C VAL A 73 4.54 -9.01 -11.45
N ILE A 74 5.06 -9.65 -10.39
CA ILE A 74 6.44 -10.17 -10.34
C ILE A 74 6.68 -11.22 -11.44
N ALA A 75 5.78 -12.19 -11.57
CA ALA A 75 5.89 -13.24 -12.60
C ALA A 75 5.81 -12.66 -14.03
N LEU A 76 4.96 -11.67 -14.25
CA LEU A 76 4.91 -10.94 -15.52
C LEU A 76 6.22 -10.20 -15.79
N ALA A 77 6.75 -9.49 -14.78
CA ALA A 77 8.00 -8.76 -14.91
C ALA A 77 9.18 -9.69 -15.20
N HIS A 78 9.22 -10.86 -14.58
CA HIS A 78 10.20 -11.91 -14.89
C HIS A 78 10.14 -12.29 -16.36
N ALA A 79 8.97 -12.73 -16.84
CA ALA A 79 8.81 -13.24 -18.21
C ALA A 79 9.12 -12.19 -19.28
N LEU A 80 8.75 -10.92 -19.07
CA LEU A 80 9.01 -9.84 -20.02
C LEU A 80 10.45 -9.32 -19.96
N SER A 81 11.14 -9.55 -18.84
CA SER A 81 12.54 -9.14 -18.69
C SER A 81 13.54 -10.03 -19.41
N GLU A 82 13.16 -11.27 -19.71
CA GLU A 82 13.94 -12.18 -20.57
C GLU A 82 14.06 -11.66 -22.02
N ILE A 83 13.30 -10.62 -22.38
CA ILE A 83 13.26 -10.02 -23.71
C ILE A 83 13.65 -8.54 -23.58
N PRO A 84 14.95 -8.18 -23.65
CA PRO A 84 15.45 -6.84 -23.31
C PRO A 84 14.72 -5.70 -24.03
N GLN A 85 14.43 -5.88 -25.33
CA GLN A 85 13.72 -4.89 -26.13
C GLN A 85 12.27 -4.66 -25.67
N ILE A 86 11.65 -5.61 -24.97
CA ILE A 86 10.31 -5.45 -24.37
C ILE A 86 10.44 -4.81 -22.99
N ALA A 87 11.42 -5.26 -22.19
CA ALA A 87 11.64 -4.80 -20.82
C ALA A 87 11.85 -3.27 -20.71
N GLU A 88 12.49 -2.65 -21.70
CA GLU A 88 12.69 -1.19 -21.74
C GLU A 88 11.41 -0.38 -21.97
N ARG A 89 10.37 -1.01 -22.54
CA ARG A 89 9.11 -0.36 -22.95
C ARG A 89 7.96 -0.57 -21.95
N ILE A 90 8.21 -1.29 -20.86
CA ILE A 90 7.20 -1.68 -19.90
C ILE A 90 7.67 -1.33 -18.50
N ALA A 91 6.72 -1.03 -17.62
CA ALA A 91 6.96 -1.02 -16.19
C ALA A 91 5.92 -1.89 -15.49
N CYS A 92 6.38 -2.78 -14.63
CA CYS A 92 5.59 -3.54 -13.68
C CYS A 92 5.83 -2.91 -12.32
N ILE A 93 4.78 -2.47 -11.61
CA ILE A 93 4.88 -1.76 -10.34
C ILE A 93 4.21 -2.58 -9.26
N ILE A 94 4.97 -2.85 -8.20
CA ILE A 94 4.46 -3.45 -6.96
C ILE A 94 4.63 -2.47 -5.81
N ASP A 95 3.81 -2.64 -4.78
CA ASP A 95 4.03 -1.97 -3.51
C ASP A 95 5.34 -2.47 -2.87
N ASP A 96 6.00 -1.67 -2.05
CA ASP A 96 7.19 -2.15 -1.32
C ASP A 96 6.79 -3.11 -0.18
N ASP A 97 5.56 -2.99 0.32
CA ASP A 97 5.03 -3.68 1.50
C ASP A 97 6.00 -3.60 2.68
N PHE A 98 6.73 -4.69 2.92
CA PHE A 98 7.64 -4.88 4.05
C PHE A 98 9.11 -4.88 3.63
N ASP A 99 9.39 -4.89 2.33
CA ASP A 99 10.69 -5.30 1.79
C ASP A 99 11.82 -4.37 2.24
N THR A 100 11.64 -3.05 2.10
CA THR A 100 12.64 -2.09 2.56
C THR A 100 12.66 -1.98 4.09
N ALA A 101 11.50 -2.07 4.74
CA ALA A 101 11.38 -1.87 6.19
C ALA A 101 12.07 -2.96 7.02
N PHE A 102 12.11 -4.19 6.52
CA PHE A 102 12.65 -5.36 7.23
C PHE A 102 13.72 -6.13 6.45
N GLU A 103 14.31 -5.51 5.44
CA GLU A 103 15.42 -6.06 4.63
C GLU A 103 15.10 -7.45 4.04
N GLU A 104 13.87 -7.64 3.54
CA GLU A 104 13.48 -8.89 2.88
C GLU A 104 14.24 -9.08 1.56
N LYS A 105 14.19 -10.29 1.01
CA LYS A 105 14.83 -10.59 -0.27
C LYS A 105 14.12 -9.83 -1.40
N ILE A 106 14.75 -8.76 -1.86
CA ILE A 106 14.28 -7.95 -2.98
C ILE A 106 14.47 -8.72 -4.29
N VAL A 107 13.36 -8.95 -5.00
CA VAL A 107 13.39 -9.45 -6.37
C VAL A 107 13.63 -8.28 -7.32
N GLU A 108 14.60 -8.42 -8.22
CA GLU A 108 14.95 -7.38 -9.20
C GLU A 108 14.77 -7.90 -10.61
N TYR A 109 13.96 -7.18 -11.39
CA TYR A 109 13.86 -7.37 -12.84
C TYR A 109 13.95 -6.00 -13.53
N PRO A 110 14.54 -5.91 -14.73
CA PRO A 110 14.68 -4.66 -15.48
C PRO A 110 13.39 -3.82 -15.58
N CYS A 111 12.23 -4.46 -15.78
CA CYS A 111 10.96 -3.75 -15.87
C CYS A 111 10.18 -3.68 -14.54
N LEU A 112 10.66 -4.29 -13.46
CA LEU A 112 10.01 -4.24 -12.14
C LEU A 112 10.45 -2.98 -11.38
N LEU A 113 9.47 -2.20 -10.93
CA LEU A 113 9.62 -1.04 -10.07
C LEU A 113 8.82 -1.26 -8.78
N ARG A 114 9.25 -0.59 -7.72
CA ARG A 114 8.59 -0.59 -6.41
C ARG A 114 8.17 0.84 -6.06
N THR A 115 7.09 0.96 -5.30
CA THR A 115 6.73 2.22 -4.65
C THR A 115 7.87 2.72 -3.76
N ASP A 116 7.92 4.03 -3.55
CA ASP A 116 8.98 4.62 -2.72
C ASP A 116 8.77 4.36 -1.22
N TYR A 117 7.55 3.97 -0.85
CA TYR A 117 7.11 3.66 0.52
C TYR A 117 6.40 2.31 0.52
N ALA A 118 5.85 1.91 1.67
CA ALA A 118 5.15 0.62 1.81
C ALA A 118 4.00 0.41 0.81
N SER A 119 3.35 1.48 0.33
CA SER A 119 2.25 1.41 -0.64
C SER A 119 2.03 2.74 -1.37
N ILE A 120 1.23 2.75 -2.43
CA ILE A 120 0.76 3.99 -3.10
C ILE A 120 -0.03 4.90 -2.14
N GLU A 121 -0.79 4.33 -1.21
CA GLU A 121 -1.58 5.05 -0.22
C GLU A 121 -0.69 5.93 0.67
N ALA A 122 0.54 5.51 0.92
CA ALA A 122 1.48 6.22 1.78
C ALA A 122 1.86 7.60 1.23
N TYR A 123 1.72 7.84 -0.09
CA TYR A 123 1.85 9.19 -0.65
C TYR A 123 0.78 10.16 -0.13
N CYS A 124 -0.36 9.67 0.39
CA CYS A 124 -1.38 10.51 1.04
C CYS A 124 -1.04 10.89 2.47
N PHE A 125 -0.05 10.24 3.11
CA PHE A 125 0.42 10.57 4.44
C PHE A 125 1.38 11.77 4.38
N ASN A 126 0.84 12.93 4.02
CA ASN A 126 1.58 14.19 4.00
C ASN A 126 0.67 15.37 4.39
N GLU A 127 1.30 16.43 4.90
CA GLU A 127 0.60 17.59 5.46
C GLU A 127 -0.31 18.28 4.43
N ALA A 128 0.14 18.41 3.18
CA ALA A 128 -0.60 19.13 2.15
C ALA A 128 -1.89 18.40 1.76
N VAL A 129 -1.82 17.08 1.58
CA VAL A 129 -2.96 16.22 1.25
C VAL A 129 -3.93 16.17 2.41
N LEU A 130 -3.46 15.88 3.63
CA LEU A 130 -4.33 15.82 4.79
C LEU A 130 -4.95 17.19 5.09
N GLY A 131 -4.19 18.27 5.00
CA GLY A 131 -4.69 19.64 5.18
C GLY A 131 -5.78 20.00 4.17
N LYS A 132 -5.62 19.62 2.90
CA LYS A 132 -6.67 19.80 1.87
C LYS A 132 -7.91 18.97 2.20
N PHE A 133 -7.74 17.70 2.59
CA PHE A 133 -8.85 16.84 2.99
C PHE A 133 -9.60 17.41 4.21
N LEU A 134 -8.89 17.82 5.26
CA LEU A 134 -9.48 18.41 6.46
C LEU A 134 -10.25 19.69 6.11
N ARG A 135 -9.63 20.63 5.38
CA ARG A 135 -10.24 21.95 5.11
C ARG A 135 -11.33 21.94 4.05
N VAL A 136 -11.17 21.18 2.97
CA VAL A 136 -12.11 21.19 1.84
C VAL A 136 -13.18 20.13 2.01
N THR A 137 -12.77 18.89 2.29
CA THR A 137 -13.69 17.74 2.37
C THR A 137 -14.44 17.73 3.69
N LEU A 138 -13.72 17.85 4.82
CA LEU A 138 -14.35 17.81 6.15
C LEU A 138 -14.79 19.18 6.67
N ARG A 139 -14.37 20.27 6.01
CA ARG A 139 -14.62 21.66 6.43
C ARG A 139 -14.18 21.89 7.89
N ALA A 140 -13.04 21.31 8.25
CA ALA A 140 -12.40 21.51 9.55
C ALA A 140 -12.05 22.99 9.75
N PRO A 141 -12.18 23.52 10.98
CA PRO A 141 -11.69 24.86 11.27
C PRO A 141 -10.16 24.91 11.20
N ILE A 142 -9.62 26.12 11.05
CA ILE A 142 -8.20 26.35 10.76
C ILE A 142 -7.25 25.96 11.91
N ASP A 143 -7.79 25.81 13.13
CA ASP A 143 -7.06 25.40 14.33
C ASP A 143 -6.80 23.88 14.38
N ILE A 144 -7.47 23.09 13.54
CA ILE A 144 -7.14 21.67 13.35
C ILE A 144 -5.97 21.58 12.36
N ASP A 145 -4.78 21.48 12.93
CA ASP A 145 -3.53 21.39 12.20
C ASP A 145 -3.27 19.99 11.63
N ALA A 146 -2.94 19.92 10.33
CA ALA A 146 -2.74 18.65 9.64
C ALA A 146 -1.47 17.93 10.11
N GLN A 147 -0.39 18.66 10.37
CA GLN A 147 0.86 18.05 10.83
C GLN A 147 0.68 17.41 12.20
N SER A 148 -0.01 18.10 13.12
CA SER A 148 -0.35 17.58 14.44
C SER A 148 -1.18 16.28 14.36
N VAL A 149 -2.10 16.18 13.40
CA VAL A 149 -2.87 14.94 13.17
C VAL A 149 -1.95 13.83 12.64
N LEU A 150 -1.07 14.11 11.67
CA LEU A 150 -0.12 13.11 11.17
C LEU A 150 0.81 12.61 12.27
N ASP A 151 1.33 13.51 13.10
CA ASP A 151 2.21 13.16 14.20
C ASP A 151 1.51 12.25 15.22
N ALA A 152 0.26 12.54 15.56
CA ALA A 152 -0.56 11.71 16.45
C ALA A 152 -0.93 10.34 15.86
N LEU A 153 -0.88 10.18 14.53
CA LEU A 153 -1.19 8.94 13.83
C LEU A 153 0.05 8.08 13.53
N ALA A 154 1.25 8.67 13.51
CA ALA A 154 2.47 8.00 13.10
C ALA A 154 2.76 6.72 13.92
N ASP A 155 2.86 6.84 15.25
CA ASP A 155 3.21 5.70 16.12
C ASP A 155 2.14 4.59 16.12
N PRO A 156 0.82 4.90 16.14
CA PRO A 156 -0.22 3.91 15.91
C PRO A 156 -0.09 3.15 14.59
N LEU A 157 0.18 3.85 13.49
CA LEU A 157 0.29 3.25 12.17
C LEU A 157 1.51 2.35 12.07
N GLU A 158 2.65 2.80 12.59
CA GLU A 158 3.87 2.01 12.68
C GLU A 158 3.65 0.74 13.52
N THR A 159 2.93 0.86 14.63
CA THR A 159 2.56 -0.29 15.47
C THR A 159 1.72 -1.29 14.69
N LEU A 160 0.72 -0.84 13.94
CA LEU A 160 -0.13 -1.71 13.12
C LEU A 160 0.68 -2.39 12.01
N PHE A 161 1.54 -1.65 11.33
CA PHE A 161 2.42 -2.16 10.28
C PHE A 161 3.31 -3.30 10.79
N ARG A 162 3.96 -3.11 11.95
CA ARG A 162 4.75 -4.18 12.59
C ARG A 162 3.92 -5.39 12.97
N VAL A 163 2.73 -5.18 13.54
CA VAL A 163 1.82 -6.29 13.86
C VAL A 163 1.47 -7.07 12.58
N ARG A 164 1.20 -6.38 11.47
CA ARG A 164 0.94 -7.04 10.18
C ARG A 164 2.12 -7.86 9.71
N TYR A 165 3.34 -7.34 9.80
CA TYR A 165 4.53 -8.08 9.45
C TYR A 165 4.71 -9.35 10.30
N ILE A 166 4.46 -9.28 11.60
CA ILE A 166 4.49 -10.45 12.49
C ILE A 166 3.44 -11.49 12.09
N LEU A 167 2.22 -11.05 11.78
CA LEU A 167 1.16 -11.95 11.35
C LEU A 167 1.43 -12.54 9.96
N TYR A 168 2.02 -11.77 9.05
CA TYR A 168 2.42 -12.22 7.72
C TYR A 168 3.44 -13.36 7.79
N ASN A 169 4.41 -13.25 8.71
CA ASN A 169 5.43 -14.28 8.95
C ASN A 169 4.98 -15.40 9.89
N CYS A 170 3.70 -15.43 10.28
CA CYS A 170 3.13 -16.48 11.11
C CYS A 170 2.13 -17.29 10.28
N PRO A 171 2.50 -18.46 9.74
CA PRO A 171 1.65 -19.23 8.81
C PRO A 171 0.28 -19.59 9.37
N GLU A 172 0.14 -19.68 10.69
CA GLU A 172 -1.13 -20.03 11.31
C GLU A 172 -1.97 -18.81 11.73
N ALA A 173 -1.44 -17.60 11.59
CA ALA A 173 -2.17 -16.38 11.92
C ALA A 173 -3.34 -16.14 10.95
N THR A 174 -4.41 -15.55 11.48
CA THR A 174 -5.38 -14.89 10.61
C THR A 174 -4.89 -13.48 10.27
N PRO A 175 -5.33 -12.90 9.13
CA PRO A 175 -5.14 -11.48 8.86
C PRO A 175 -5.61 -10.62 10.02
N LEU A 176 -5.02 -9.43 10.16
CA LEU A 176 -5.28 -8.52 11.27
C LEU A 176 -6.79 -8.40 11.58
N ILE A 177 -7.16 -8.75 12.80
CA ILE A 177 -8.55 -8.69 13.25
C ILE A 177 -9.12 -7.27 13.18
N GLY A 178 -10.33 -7.17 12.62
CA GLY A 178 -11.04 -5.89 12.49
C GLY A 178 -11.50 -5.28 13.83
N LYS A 179 -12.17 -4.12 13.74
CA LYS A 179 -12.59 -3.28 14.88
C LYS A 179 -11.39 -2.77 15.70
N LEU A 180 -10.49 -2.06 15.01
CA LEU A 180 -9.26 -1.49 15.59
C LEU A 180 -9.55 -0.56 16.76
N GLU A 181 -10.70 0.12 16.77
CA GLU A 181 -11.12 1.01 17.85
C GLU A 181 -11.18 0.31 19.22
N LYS A 182 -11.42 -1.02 19.25
CA LYS A 182 -11.45 -1.82 20.50
C LYS A 182 -10.07 -2.23 21.01
N ARG A 183 -9.02 -1.96 20.23
CA ARG A 183 -7.61 -2.22 20.54
C ARG A 183 -6.79 -0.94 20.62
N CYS A 184 -7.47 0.20 20.54
CA CYS A 184 -6.85 1.49 20.78
C CYS A 184 -7.18 1.95 22.20
N THR A 185 -6.20 2.53 22.88
CA THR A 185 -6.43 3.40 24.05
C THR A 185 -6.38 4.84 23.55
N ILE A 186 -7.39 5.62 23.92
CA ILE A 186 -7.52 7.01 23.49
C ILE A 186 -7.50 7.87 24.74
N TYR A 187 -6.48 8.70 24.88
CA TYR A 187 -6.31 9.55 26.05
C TYR A 187 -5.46 10.77 25.73
N GLY A 188 -5.84 11.93 26.26
CA GLY A 188 -4.97 13.12 26.23
C GLY A 188 -4.67 13.72 24.85
N GLY A 189 -5.40 13.36 23.80
CA GLY A 189 -5.09 13.77 22.41
C GLY A 189 -4.34 12.70 21.61
N ASP A 190 -3.91 11.63 22.28
CA ASP A 190 -3.14 10.55 21.69
C ASP A 190 -3.96 9.28 21.51
N ILE A 191 -3.53 8.48 20.54
CA ILE A 191 -4.02 7.12 20.32
C ILE A 191 -2.84 6.18 20.52
N THR A 192 -3.05 5.10 21.27
CA THR A 192 -2.05 4.04 21.43
C THR A 192 -2.66 2.71 21.04
N VAL A 193 -1.96 1.94 20.22
CA VAL A 193 -2.41 0.63 19.77
C VAL A 193 -1.85 -0.47 20.70
N ASP A 194 -2.75 -1.30 21.22
CA ASP A 194 -2.39 -2.47 22.02
C ASP A 194 -1.97 -3.64 21.11
N HIS A 195 -0.69 -3.65 20.73
CA HIS A 195 -0.11 -4.68 19.85
C HIS A 195 -0.20 -6.08 20.45
N PHE A 196 -0.03 -6.25 21.77
CA PHE A 196 -0.18 -7.54 22.45
C PHE A 196 -1.59 -8.10 22.24
N LYS A 197 -2.61 -7.27 22.47
CA LYS A 197 -4.00 -7.64 22.26
C LYS A 197 -4.31 -7.94 20.79
N LEU A 198 -3.77 -7.16 19.85
CA LEU A 198 -3.98 -7.39 18.41
C LEU A 198 -3.39 -8.71 17.93
N ILE A 199 -2.12 -8.98 18.27
CA ILE A 199 -1.44 -10.23 17.90
C ILE A 199 -2.19 -11.41 18.51
N ARG A 200 -2.48 -11.36 19.83
CA ARG A 200 -3.21 -12.43 20.52
C ARG A 200 -4.58 -12.69 19.89
N ASP A 201 -5.37 -11.65 19.67
CA ASP A 201 -6.71 -11.79 19.12
C ASP A 201 -6.66 -12.34 17.67
N SER A 202 -5.67 -11.95 16.86
CA SER A 202 -5.50 -12.43 15.47
C SER A 202 -5.03 -13.89 15.40
N LEU A 203 -4.18 -14.32 16.32
CA LEU A 203 -3.80 -15.73 16.45
C LEU A 203 -4.96 -16.58 16.98
N SER A 204 -5.70 -16.07 17.98
CA SER A 204 -6.80 -16.81 18.62
C SER A 204 -8.05 -16.91 17.74
N ALA A 205 -8.19 -16.06 16.73
CA ALA A 205 -9.27 -16.16 15.74
C ALA A 205 -9.15 -17.44 14.87
N ASN A 206 -7.95 -18.03 14.76
CA ASN A 206 -7.77 -19.35 14.17
C ASN A 206 -7.95 -20.43 15.24
N THR A 207 -9.00 -21.24 15.13
CA THR A 207 -9.31 -22.32 16.09
C THR A 207 -8.24 -23.41 16.17
N ARG A 208 -7.33 -23.49 15.17
CA ARG A 208 -6.16 -24.38 15.20
C ARG A 208 -5.04 -23.88 16.12
N VAL A 209 -4.97 -22.57 16.35
CA VAL A 209 -3.89 -21.87 17.06
C VAL A 209 -4.29 -21.43 18.46
N SER A 210 -5.60 -21.30 18.73
CA SER A 210 -6.13 -20.83 20.01
C SER A 210 -5.63 -21.61 21.24
N ASN A 211 -5.04 -22.80 21.04
CA ASN A 211 -4.52 -23.68 22.08
C ASN A 211 -2.99 -23.90 22.03
N GLN A 212 -2.22 -23.07 21.32
CA GLN A 212 -0.76 -23.16 21.22
C GLN A 212 -0.06 -21.94 21.86
N PRO A 213 0.28 -22.01 23.16
CA PRO A 213 0.95 -20.91 23.87
C PRO A 213 2.32 -20.54 23.26
N ASP A 214 3.01 -21.50 22.67
CA ASP A 214 4.35 -21.31 22.12
C ASP A 214 4.33 -20.40 20.88
N THR A 215 3.31 -20.50 20.01
CA THR A 215 3.14 -19.62 18.85
C THR A 215 2.91 -18.17 19.25
N GLN A 216 2.07 -17.93 20.26
CA GLN A 216 1.83 -16.57 20.78
C GLN A 216 3.10 -15.98 21.39
N ARG A 217 3.83 -16.78 22.17
CA ARG A 217 5.09 -16.36 22.77
C ARG A 217 6.13 -16.03 21.69
N ALA A 218 6.25 -16.86 20.66
CA ALA A 218 7.16 -16.62 19.54
C ALA A 218 6.81 -15.32 18.80
N ALA A 219 5.53 -15.08 18.51
CA ALA A 219 5.08 -13.84 17.86
C ALA A 219 5.37 -12.59 18.69
N PHE A 220 5.19 -12.64 20.01
CA PHE A 220 5.54 -11.51 20.89
C PHE A 220 7.04 -11.27 20.98
N MET A 221 7.85 -12.34 21.05
CA MET A 221 9.30 -12.24 21.02
C MET A 221 9.78 -11.60 19.71
N ALA A 222 9.28 -12.10 18.58
CA ALA A 222 9.59 -11.56 17.26
C ALA A 222 9.21 -10.07 17.17
N TYR A 223 8.03 -9.67 17.65
CA TYR A 223 7.62 -8.26 17.69
C TYR A 223 8.61 -7.40 18.50
N GLY A 224 9.08 -7.88 19.64
CA GLY A 224 10.06 -7.18 20.47
C GLY A 224 11.47 -7.12 19.88
N GLU A 225 11.80 -8.04 18.97
CA GLU A 225 13.07 -8.10 18.25
C GLU A 225 13.07 -7.28 16.96
N LEU A 226 11.88 -6.92 16.43
CA LEU A 226 11.76 -6.02 15.28
C LEU A 226 12.40 -4.68 15.58
N ARG A 227 13.54 -4.43 14.93
CA ARG A 227 14.19 -3.14 14.98
C ARG A 227 13.58 -2.23 13.94
N LYS A 228 13.37 -0.98 14.32
CA LYS A 228 13.16 0.11 13.37
C LYS A 228 14.50 0.52 12.81
N ASP A 229 14.57 0.77 11.51
CA ASP A 229 15.54 1.74 11.02
C ASP A 229 14.99 3.15 11.29
N GLU A 230 15.59 3.86 12.25
CA GLU A 230 15.20 5.22 12.62
C GLU A 230 15.47 6.26 11.52
N THR A 231 16.25 5.89 10.49
CA THR A 231 16.57 6.76 9.36
C THR A 231 15.52 6.70 8.24
N LEU A 232 14.65 5.69 8.23
CA LEU A 232 13.59 5.57 7.24
C LEU A 232 12.51 6.63 7.42
N ASP A 233 12.01 7.12 6.30
CA ASP A 233 10.78 7.91 6.26
C ASP A 233 9.64 7.08 6.88
N ARG A 234 8.83 7.71 7.75
CA ARG A 234 7.73 7.03 8.45
C ARG A 234 6.74 6.37 7.49
N ARG A 235 6.62 6.87 6.26
CA ARG A 235 5.77 6.30 5.20
C ARG A 235 6.16 4.87 4.81
N HIS A 236 7.41 4.44 5.04
CA HIS A 236 7.82 3.04 4.89
C HIS A 236 7.17 2.10 5.92
N LEU A 237 6.55 2.64 6.97
CA LEU A 237 5.96 1.88 8.07
C LEU A 237 4.45 2.12 8.17
N ILE A 238 3.80 2.43 7.05
CA ILE A 238 2.36 2.69 6.98
C ILE A 238 1.73 1.80 5.92
N SER A 239 0.89 0.85 6.36
CA SER A 239 0.10 0.00 5.48
C SER A 239 -1.06 0.80 4.86
N ASP A 240 -1.36 0.47 3.61
CA ASP A 240 -2.46 0.93 2.78
C ASP A 240 -3.78 1.24 3.52
N HIS A 241 -4.32 0.27 4.25
CA HIS A 241 -5.67 0.35 4.82
C HIS A 241 -5.71 0.98 6.22
N ASP A 242 -4.57 1.08 6.89
CA ASP A 242 -4.51 1.48 8.29
C ASP A 242 -4.60 2.99 8.43
N PHE A 243 -4.01 3.77 7.51
CA PHE A 243 -4.07 5.22 7.56
C PHE A 243 -5.49 5.79 7.62
N PRO A 244 -6.40 5.50 6.66
CA PRO A 244 -7.75 6.03 6.70
C PRO A 244 -8.57 5.47 7.88
N ALA A 245 -8.26 4.26 8.36
CA ALA A 245 -8.90 3.68 9.52
C ALA A 245 -8.52 4.42 10.81
N MET A 246 -7.23 4.66 11.02
CA MET A 246 -6.73 5.39 12.18
C MET A 246 -7.14 6.86 12.15
N LEU A 247 -7.13 7.49 10.97
CA LEU A 247 -7.67 8.85 10.80
C LEU A 247 -9.14 8.93 11.20
N SER A 248 -9.95 7.94 10.80
CA SER A 248 -11.37 7.86 11.19
C SER A 248 -11.56 7.69 12.69
N ILE A 249 -10.71 6.91 13.36
CA ILE A 249 -10.71 6.75 14.82
C ILE A 249 -10.34 8.09 15.49
N TYR A 250 -9.26 8.74 15.03
CA TYR A 250 -8.79 10.02 15.56
C TYR A 250 -9.85 11.10 15.48
N ILE A 251 -10.41 11.33 14.29
CA ILE A 251 -11.43 12.35 14.10
C ILE A 251 -12.68 12.02 14.92
N SER A 252 -13.08 10.75 15.00
CA SER A 252 -14.23 10.36 15.82
C SER A 252 -14.03 10.64 17.30
N ALA A 253 -12.79 10.54 17.79
CA ALA A 253 -12.45 10.75 19.18
C ALA A 253 -12.30 12.23 19.55
N PHE A 254 -11.54 12.98 18.76
CA PHE A 254 -11.11 14.33 19.12
C PHE A 254 -11.85 15.43 18.37
N CYS A 255 -12.40 15.13 17.20
CA CYS A 255 -13.10 16.10 16.36
C CYS A 255 -14.42 15.54 15.79
N PRO A 256 -15.30 14.94 16.62
CA PRO A 256 -16.49 14.22 16.14
C PRO A 256 -17.46 15.09 15.34
N GLN A 257 -17.40 16.42 15.50
CA GLN A 257 -18.17 17.38 14.73
C GLN A 257 -17.86 17.35 13.22
N LEU A 258 -16.68 16.87 12.81
CA LEU A 258 -16.29 16.80 11.40
C LEU A 258 -17.06 15.71 10.63
N PHE A 259 -17.56 14.67 11.31
CA PHE A 259 -18.35 13.60 10.72
C PHE A 259 -19.87 13.79 10.88
N ARG A 260 -20.33 15.04 10.76
CA ARG A 260 -21.77 15.39 10.79
C ARG A 260 -22.31 15.67 9.41
N ASP A 261 -23.63 15.60 9.30
CA ASP A 261 -24.41 15.98 8.12
C ASP A 261 -23.97 15.23 6.85
N ASP A 262 -23.62 15.96 5.79
CA ASP A 262 -23.17 15.46 4.50
C ASP A 262 -21.77 14.81 4.55
N ARG A 263 -21.04 14.92 5.67
CA ARG A 263 -19.67 14.39 5.84
C ARG A 263 -19.60 13.09 6.64
N LYS A 264 -20.72 12.55 7.11
CA LYS A 264 -20.77 11.33 7.93
C LYS A 264 -20.13 10.12 7.24
N ASP A 265 -20.22 10.06 5.91
CA ASP A 265 -19.76 8.90 5.13
C ASP A 265 -18.23 8.84 5.06
N PHE A 266 -17.53 9.96 5.28
CA PHE A 266 -16.07 9.99 5.41
C PHE A 266 -15.55 9.32 6.70
N LYS A 267 -16.44 8.91 7.62
CA LYS A 267 -16.06 8.02 8.71
C LYS A 267 -15.74 6.60 8.22
N ASN A 268 -16.20 6.23 7.01
CA ASN A 268 -15.82 4.98 6.38
C ASN A 268 -14.40 5.11 5.80
N PRO A 269 -13.44 4.24 6.20
CA PRO A 269 -12.05 4.35 5.74
C PRO A 269 -11.89 4.31 4.22
N ARG A 270 -12.69 3.52 3.50
CA ARG A 270 -12.60 3.44 2.03
C ARG A 270 -13.05 4.75 1.37
N THR A 271 -14.13 5.36 1.89
CA THR A 271 -14.62 6.65 1.42
C THR A 271 -13.64 7.78 1.74
N ALA A 272 -13.04 7.76 2.93
CA ALA A 272 -11.98 8.70 3.29
C ALA A 272 -10.76 8.58 2.37
N MET A 273 -10.30 7.36 2.11
CA MET A 273 -9.15 7.12 1.25
C MET A 273 -9.39 7.59 -0.19
N ALA A 274 -10.56 7.29 -0.76
CA ALA A 274 -10.93 7.77 -2.09
C ALA A 274 -10.88 9.30 -2.19
N ALA A 275 -11.32 10.01 -1.14
CA ALA A 275 -11.25 11.46 -1.09
C ALA A 275 -9.82 11.99 -0.85
N LEU A 276 -8.98 11.27 -0.11
CA LEU A 276 -7.56 11.59 0.06
C LEU A 276 -6.80 11.48 -1.27
N TYR A 277 -7.06 10.49 -2.11
CA TYR A 277 -6.47 10.44 -3.46
C TYR A 277 -6.84 11.67 -4.29
N GLY A 278 -8.09 12.14 -4.21
CA GLY A 278 -8.51 13.40 -4.85
C GLY A 278 -7.84 14.65 -4.27
N CYS A 279 -7.18 14.53 -3.12
CA CYS A 279 -6.41 15.59 -2.50
C CYS A 279 -4.92 15.55 -2.88
N LEU A 280 -4.43 14.50 -3.56
CA LEU A 280 -3.06 14.42 -4.07
C LEU A 280 -2.74 15.63 -4.95
N ASP A 281 -1.54 16.18 -4.75
CA ASP A 281 -0.97 17.19 -5.61
C ASP A 281 -0.07 16.48 -6.63
N LEU A 282 -0.60 16.24 -7.83
CA LEU A 282 0.11 15.48 -8.86
C LEU A 282 1.45 16.13 -9.22
N SER A 283 1.54 17.47 -9.20
CA SER A 283 2.79 18.19 -9.47
C SER A 283 3.91 17.82 -8.49
N LYS A 284 3.56 17.63 -7.21
CA LYS A 284 4.51 17.17 -6.18
C LYS A 284 4.79 15.68 -6.30
N LEU A 285 3.77 14.88 -6.60
CA LEU A 285 3.90 13.44 -6.76
C LEU A 285 4.91 13.09 -7.88
N LEU A 286 4.97 13.89 -8.94
CA LEU A 286 5.95 13.72 -10.02
C LEU A 286 7.41 13.84 -9.58
N HIS A 287 7.67 14.50 -8.44
CA HIS A 287 9.01 14.62 -7.87
C HIS A 287 9.40 13.45 -6.96
N GLU A 288 8.47 12.55 -6.65
CA GLU A 288 8.79 11.35 -5.89
C GLU A 288 9.59 10.35 -6.76
N PRO A 289 10.52 9.55 -6.19
CA PRO A 289 11.46 8.75 -6.97
C PRO A 289 10.84 7.72 -7.92
N LEU A 290 9.72 7.08 -7.59
CA LEU A 290 8.98 6.18 -8.48
C LEU A 290 8.53 6.92 -9.74
N PHE A 291 7.86 8.06 -9.57
CA PHE A 291 7.31 8.83 -10.67
C PHE A 291 8.40 9.45 -11.53
N SER A 292 9.49 9.93 -10.90
CA SER A 292 10.67 10.40 -11.62
C SER A 292 11.29 9.31 -12.50
N ARG A 293 11.39 8.08 -11.98
CA ARG A 293 11.87 6.91 -12.77
C ARG A 293 10.94 6.56 -13.92
N LEU A 294 9.62 6.62 -13.70
CA LEU A 294 8.63 6.39 -14.76
C LEU A 294 8.74 7.44 -15.87
N ILE A 295 8.81 8.73 -15.51
CA ILE A 295 8.99 9.81 -16.48
C ILE A 295 10.28 9.60 -17.27
N GLN A 296 11.39 9.32 -16.60
CA GLN A 296 12.68 9.08 -17.26
C GLN A 296 12.63 7.89 -18.22
N ARG A 297 11.95 6.80 -17.84
CA ARG A 297 11.81 5.60 -18.67
C ARG A 297 10.99 5.88 -19.94
N PHE A 298 10.03 6.79 -19.87
CA PHE A 298 9.01 6.94 -20.90
C PHE A 298 9.01 8.27 -21.67
N SER A 299 9.85 9.22 -21.27
CA SER A 299 10.14 10.46 -22.04
C SER A 299 11.06 10.15 -23.21
#